data_AF-A0A7S0RT08-F1
#
_entry.id   AF-A0A7S0RT08-F1
#
_cell.length_a   1.000
_cell.length_b   1.000
_cell.length_c   1.000
_cell.angle_alpha   90.00
_cell.angle_beta   90.00
_cell.angle_gamma   90.00
#
_symmetry.space_group_name_H-M   'P 1'
#
loop_
_entity.id
_entity.type
_entity.pdbx_description
1 polymer ?
#
loop_
_entity_poly.entity_id
_entity_poly.type
_entity_poly.pdbx_seq_one_letter_code
_entity_poly.pdbx_strand_id
1 'polypeptide(L)'
;MAKGKVLVWSFWVCHCVLSVVYLGLAITSFSKLVPTTRLLVGEDSSWSSYRNSLLGACFLGFLVVACFLAFSLMVLTGSRFIKDAKLAYGIMLGAAINTAWFQLLAGLVLQTSDPLMAALQQGHIWDPAHYKVYQATFVFSYILCAEYIVAAVVLLFGRRHLGRAELLPLGGATPSLAADPDMARYYDISDKHSA
;
A
#
# COMPACT_ATOMS: atom_id res chain seq x y z
N MET A 1 -14.14 -10.57 19.84
CA MET A 1 -13.99 -9.53 18.80
C MET A 1 -12.79 -8.60 18.99
N ALA A 2 -12.30 -8.32 20.21
CA ALA A 2 -11.18 -7.39 20.42
C ALA A 2 -9.84 -7.81 19.78
N LYS A 3 -9.51 -9.12 19.79
CA LYS A 3 -8.21 -9.64 19.30
C LYS A 3 -7.95 -9.37 17.81
N GLY A 4 -8.96 -9.47 16.95
CA GLY A 4 -8.81 -9.23 15.50
C GLY A 4 -8.56 -7.77 15.16
N LYS A 5 -9.18 -6.84 15.90
CA LYS A 5 -8.94 -5.40 15.73
C LYS A 5 -7.51 -5.04 16.10
N VAL A 6 -6.98 -5.58 17.21
CA VAL A 6 -5.60 -5.35 17.65
C VAL A 6 -4.58 -5.83 16.62
N LEU A 7 -4.80 -7.00 16.01
CA LEU A 7 -3.91 -7.54 14.99
C LEU A 7 -3.85 -6.63 13.75
N VAL A 8 -5.00 -6.19 13.24
CA VAL A 8 -5.09 -5.28 12.08
C VAL A 8 -4.41 -3.94 12.37
N TRP A 9 -4.64 -3.38 13.56
CA TRP A 9 -3.97 -2.14 13.98
C TRP A 9 -2.45 -2.30 14.09
N SER A 10 -1.99 -3.41 14.66
CA SER A 10 -0.55 -3.70 14.80
C SER A 10 0.12 -3.84 13.44
N PHE A 11 -0.53 -4.55 12.50
CA PHE A 11 -0.10 -4.63 11.12
C PHE A 11 -0.02 -3.25 10.47
N TRP A 12 -1.03 -2.40 10.70
CA TRP A 12 -1.02 -1.06 10.11
C TRP A 12 0.08 -0.15 10.67
N VAL A 13 0.34 -0.21 11.97
CA VAL A 13 1.46 0.54 12.57
C VAL A 13 2.79 0.07 12.00
N CYS A 14 2.99 -1.24 11.86
CA CYS A 14 4.18 -1.83 11.23
C CYS A 14 4.37 -1.27 9.81
N HIS A 15 3.32 -1.28 9.00
CA HIS A 15 3.34 -0.74 7.65
C HIS A 15 3.67 0.74 7.58
N CYS A 16 3.10 1.55 8.45
CA CYS A 16 3.41 2.98 8.51
C CYS A 16 4.89 3.20 8.82
N VAL A 17 5.46 2.45 9.78
CA VAL A 17 6.88 2.55 10.14
C VAL A 17 7.76 2.15 8.96
N LEU A 18 7.50 0.99 8.33
CA LEU A 18 8.27 0.52 7.18
C LEU A 18 8.17 1.48 5.99
N SER A 19 6.99 2.03 5.73
CA SER A 19 6.77 3.02 4.68
C SER A 19 7.56 4.29 4.94
N VAL A 20 7.56 4.84 6.16
CA VAL A 20 8.32 6.05 6.49
C VAL A 20 9.83 5.82 6.34
N VAL A 21 10.34 4.67 6.79
CA VAL A 21 11.75 4.31 6.61
C VAL A 21 12.10 4.24 5.13
N TYR A 22 11.28 3.54 4.32
CA TYR A 22 11.49 3.45 2.89
C TYR A 22 11.46 4.82 2.21
N LEU A 23 10.52 5.70 2.54
CA LEU A 23 10.45 7.06 1.97
C LEU A 23 11.74 7.84 2.25
N GLY A 24 12.29 7.73 3.46
CA GLY A 24 13.57 8.33 3.83
C GLY A 24 14.76 7.75 3.05
N LEU A 25 14.79 6.44 2.85
CA LEU A 25 15.82 5.78 2.03
C LEU A 25 15.71 6.18 0.56
N ALA A 26 14.50 6.14 -0.01
CA ALA A 26 14.24 6.47 -1.41
C ALA A 26 14.60 7.93 -1.74
N ILE A 27 14.24 8.89 -0.88
CA ILE A 27 14.58 10.30 -1.10
C ILE A 27 16.09 10.54 -0.98
N THR A 28 16.76 9.86 -0.04
CA THR A 28 18.21 9.96 0.13
C THR A 28 18.92 9.37 -1.08
N SER A 29 18.54 8.17 -1.52
CA SER A 29 19.07 7.52 -2.72
C SER A 29 18.84 8.38 -3.97
N PHE A 30 17.64 8.93 -4.15
CA PHE A 30 17.33 9.82 -5.26
C PHE A 30 18.23 11.07 -5.26
N SER A 31 18.37 11.74 -4.11
CA SER A 31 19.18 12.96 -3.97
C SER A 31 20.65 12.75 -4.36
N LYS A 32 21.18 11.53 -4.17
CA LYS A 32 22.56 11.16 -4.50
C LYS A 32 22.71 10.65 -5.93
N LEU A 33 21.71 9.94 -6.46
CA LEU A 33 21.70 9.47 -7.84
C LEU A 33 21.64 10.63 -8.84
N VAL A 34 20.91 11.71 -8.55
CA VAL A 34 20.78 12.87 -9.47
C VAL A 34 22.14 13.48 -9.86
N PRO A 35 23.02 13.90 -8.92
CA PRO A 35 24.32 14.48 -9.29
C PRO A 35 25.27 13.44 -9.89
N THR A 36 25.29 12.21 -9.37
CA THR A 36 26.21 11.17 -9.83
C THR A 36 25.93 10.72 -11.27
N THR A 37 24.65 10.56 -11.62
CA THR A 37 24.26 10.23 -12.98
C THR A 37 24.44 11.40 -13.96
N ARG A 38 24.63 12.64 -13.50
CA ARG A 38 25.05 13.75 -14.37
C ARG A 38 26.54 13.73 -14.68
N LEU A 39 27.36 13.25 -13.75
CA LEU A 39 28.82 13.17 -13.92
C LEU A 39 29.26 12.02 -14.84
N LEU A 40 28.50 10.92 -14.84
CA LEU A 40 28.84 9.69 -15.57
C LEU A 40 28.30 9.66 -16.99
N VAL A 41 27.25 10.42 -17.27
CA VAL A 41 26.56 10.40 -18.56
C VAL A 41 27.08 11.56 -19.40
N GLY A 42 28.08 11.28 -20.23
CA GLY A 42 28.35 12.09 -21.42
C GLY A 42 27.14 12.12 -22.36
N GLU A 43 27.20 12.90 -23.42
CA GLU A 43 26.07 13.20 -24.34
C GLU A 43 25.60 12.01 -25.21
N ASP A 44 25.83 10.77 -24.77
CA ASP A 44 25.40 9.56 -25.45
C ASP A 44 23.97 9.16 -25.04
N SER A 45 23.12 8.91 -26.04
CA SER A 45 21.68 8.67 -25.88
C SER A 45 21.34 7.44 -25.02
N SER A 46 22.15 6.38 -25.06
CA SER A 46 21.93 5.12 -24.30
C SER A 46 22.04 5.31 -22.80
N TRP A 47 23.01 6.11 -22.35
CA TRP A 47 23.24 6.42 -20.94
C TRP A 47 22.13 7.29 -20.34
N SER A 48 21.51 8.14 -21.16
CA SER A 48 20.39 8.99 -20.75
C SER A 48 19.14 8.17 -20.36
N SER A 49 18.83 7.12 -21.13
CA SER A 49 17.71 6.21 -20.84
C SER A 49 17.94 5.45 -19.55
N TYR A 50 19.16 4.95 -19.35
CA TYR A 50 19.54 4.23 -18.15
C TYR A 50 19.40 5.12 -16.90
N ARG A 51 19.93 6.35 -16.94
CA ARG A 51 19.74 7.34 -15.87
C ARG A 51 18.27 7.58 -15.55
N ASN A 52 17.46 7.83 -16.57
CA ASN A 52 16.04 8.12 -16.39
C ASN A 52 15.29 6.93 -15.77
N SER A 53 15.70 5.70 -16.09
CA SER A 53 15.12 4.49 -15.51
C SER A 53 15.42 4.35 -14.01
N LEU A 54 16.66 4.63 -13.56
CA LEU A 54 17.02 4.62 -12.14
C LEU A 54 16.29 5.71 -11.34
N LEU A 55 16.32 6.94 -11.85
CA LEU A 55 15.65 8.06 -11.20
C LEU A 55 14.14 7.82 -11.15
N GLY A 56 13.58 7.30 -12.25
CA GLY A 56 12.19 6.87 -12.35
C GLY A 56 11.85 5.80 -11.32
N ALA A 57 12.65 4.75 -11.18
CA ALA A 57 12.40 3.67 -10.21
C ALA A 57 12.40 4.18 -8.76
N CYS A 58 13.39 4.99 -8.37
CA CYS A 58 13.45 5.60 -7.03
C CYS A 58 12.24 6.52 -6.78
N PHE A 59 11.94 7.42 -7.72
CA PHE A 59 10.88 8.41 -7.54
C PHE A 59 9.48 7.79 -7.60
N LEU A 60 9.25 6.85 -8.52
CA LEU A 60 7.98 6.13 -8.64
C LEU A 60 7.71 5.31 -7.37
N GLY A 61 8.71 4.57 -6.87
CA GLY A 61 8.56 3.83 -5.62
C GLY A 61 8.21 4.75 -4.44
N PHE A 62 8.88 5.90 -4.33
CA PHE A 62 8.53 6.92 -3.34
C PHE A 62 7.08 7.39 -3.48
N LEU A 63 6.66 7.78 -4.69
CA LEU A 63 5.36 8.37 -4.95
C LEU A 63 4.23 7.37 -4.68
N VAL A 64 4.38 6.12 -5.11
CA VAL A 64 3.37 5.09 -4.91
C VAL A 64 3.20 4.77 -3.41
N VAL A 65 4.30 4.65 -2.65
CA VAL A 65 4.25 4.42 -1.19
C VAL A 65 3.64 5.63 -0.47
N ALA A 66 4.02 6.86 -0.85
CA ALA A 66 3.47 8.07 -0.24
C ALA A 66 1.97 8.23 -0.50
N CYS A 67 1.52 8.00 -1.74
CA CYS A 67 0.10 8.05 -2.10
C CYS A 67 -0.70 6.96 -1.37
N PHE A 68 -0.17 5.74 -1.28
CA PHE A 68 -0.82 4.66 -0.56
C PHE A 68 -0.92 4.95 0.95
N LEU A 69 0.15 5.48 1.56
CA LEU A 69 0.16 5.87 2.96
C LEU A 69 -0.87 6.97 3.25
N ALA A 70 -0.93 8.01 2.40
CA ALA A 70 -1.93 9.07 2.52
C ALA A 70 -3.36 8.52 2.40
N PHE A 71 -3.61 7.67 1.40
CA PHE A 71 -4.91 7.05 1.20
C PHE A 71 -5.31 6.14 2.39
N SER A 72 -4.38 5.33 2.89
CA SER A 72 -4.58 4.47 4.05
C SER A 72 -4.96 5.27 5.31
N LEU A 73 -4.26 6.38 5.58
CA LEU A 73 -4.58 7.28 6.70
C LEU A 73 -5.96 7.92 6.57
N MET A 74 -6.38 8.31 5.35
CA MET A 74 -7.72 8.84 5.10
C MET A 74 -8.82 7.79 5.37
N VAL A 75 -8.59 6.54 4.99
CA VAL A 75 -9.52 5.44 5.27
C VAL A 75 -9.58 5.14 6.77
N LEU A 76 -8.43 5.11 7.45
CA LEU A 76 -8.32 4.85 8.90
C LEU A 76 -8.99 5.92 9.77
N THR A 77 -8.87 7.19 9.39
CA THR A 77 -9.49 8.32 10.11
C THR A 77 -11.01 8.41 9.91
N GLY A 78 -11.61 7.46 9.17
CA GLY A 78 -13.05 7.43 8.95
C GLY A 78 -13.52 8.60 8.09
N SER A 79 -12.68 9.02 7.14
CA SER A 79 -12.94 10.23 6.38
C SER A 79 -14.27 10.17 5.64
N ARG A 80 -15.08 11.22 5.81
CA ARG A 80 -16.44 11.37 5.25
C ARG A 80 -16.51 11.30 3.72
N PHE A 81 -15.36 11.23 3.03
CA PHE A 81 -15.26 11.19 1.58
C PHE A 81 -15.76 9.87 0.96
N ILE A 82 -15.63 8.72 1.64
CA ILE A 82 -16.10 7.43 1.11
C ILE A 82 -17.24 6.91 1.98
N LYS A 83 -18.47 7.11 1.52
CA LYS A 83 -19.70 6.69 2.23
C LYS A 83 -19.94 5.17 2.13
N ASP A 84 -19.38 4.50 1.13
CA ASP A 84 -19.52 3.06 0.92
C ASP A 84 -18.25 2.31 1.36
N ALA A 85 -18.33 1.64 2.50
CA ALA A 85 -17.23 0.88 3.07
C ALA A 85 -16.78 -0.27 2.16
N LYS A 86 -17.68 -0.87 1.38
CA LYS A 86 -17.35 -1.95 0.44
C LYS A 86 -16.50 -1.43 -0.72
N LEU A 87 -16.82 -0.22 -1.21
CA LEU A 87 -16.05 0.44 -2.25
C LEU A 87 -14.66 0.83 -1.74
N ALA A 88 -14.56 1.45 -0.56
CA ALA A 88 -13.28 1.81 0.07
C ALA A 88 -12.35 0.58 0.19
N TYR A 89 -12.92 -0.55 0.61
CA TYR A 89 -12.21 -1.80 0.76
C TYR A 89 -11.70 -2.37 -0.56
N GLY A 90 -12.55 -2.35 -1.60
CA GLY A 90 -12.17 -2.79 -2.94
C GLY A 90 -11.04 -1.93 -3.54
N ILE A 91 -11.13 -0.62 -3.38
CA ILE A 91 -10.08 0.32 -3.81
C ILE A 91 -8.78 0.05 -3.06
N MET A 92 -8.84 -0.14 -1.74
CA MET A 92 -7.64 -0.40 -0.93
C MET A 92 -6.97 -1.73 -1.29
N LEU A 93 -7.75 -2.77 -1.61
CA LEU A 93 -7.25 -4.04 -2.11
C LEU A 93 -6.56 -3.88 -3.48
N GLY A 94 -7.23 -3.21 -4.43
CA GLY A 94 -6.65 -2.95 -5.75
C GLY A 94 -5.38 -2.11 -5.68
N ALA A 95 -5.38 -1.10 -4.83
CA ALA A 95 -4.21 -0.26 -4.55
C ALA A 95 -3.07 -1.08 -3.96
N ALA A 96 -3.33 -1.98 -2.99
CA ALA A 96 -2.29 -2.79 -2.38
C ALA A 96 -1.61 -3.72 -3.39
N ILE A 97 -2.39 -4.40 -4.25
CA ILE A 97 -1.84 -5.27 -5.31
C ILE A 97 -1.00 -4.46 -6.31
N ASN A 98 -1.53 -3.31 -6.75
CA ASN A 98 -0.83 -2.46 -7.71
C ASN A 98 0.47 -1.89 -7.12
N THR A 99 0.44 -1.45 -5.87
CA THR A 99 1.62 -0.98 -5.15
C THR A 99 2.64 -2.09 -4.96
N ALA A 100 2.23 -3.32 -4.62
CA ALA A 100 3.14 -4.46 -4.54
C ALA A 100 3.90 -4.68 -5.85
N TRP A 101 3.19 -4.60 -6.98
CA TRP A 101 3.77 -4.76 -8.30
C TRP A 101 4.77 -3.65 -8.65
N PHE A 102 4.40 -2.39 -8.44
CA PHE A 102 5.31 -1.27 -8.68
C PHE A 102 6.54 -1.32 -7.78
N GLN A 103 6.38 -1.76 -6.54
CA GLN A 103 7.49 -1.88 -5.61
C GLN A 103 8.46 -3.00 -6.00
N LEU A 104 7.93 -4.12 -6.53
CA LEU A 104 8.74 -5.18 -7.11
C LEU A 104 9.56 -4.68 -8.30
N LEU A 105 8.93 -3.94 -9.21
CA LEU A 105 9.60 -3.36 -10.38
C LEU A 105 10.67 -2.34 -9.99
N ALA A 106 10.36 -1.45 -9.02
CA ALA A 106 11.32 -0.49 -8.51
C ALA A 106 12.54 -1.18 -7.87
N GLY A 107 12.30 -2.23 -7.06
CA GLY A 107 13.36 -3.04 -6.48
C GLY A 107 14.24 -3.69 -7.55
N LEU A 108 13.64 -4.29 -8.58
CA LEU A 108 14.37 -4.95 -9.68
C LEU A 108 15.24 -3.97 -10.47
N VAL A 109 14.72 -2.79 -10.84
CA VAL A 109 15.49 -1.79 -11.60
C VAL A 109 16.68 -1.25 -10.79
N LEU A 110 16.52 -1.08 -9.48
CA LEU A 110 17.62 -0.69 -8.62
C LEU A 110 18.62 -1.84 -8.46
N GLN A 111 18.16 -3.07 -8.25
CA GLN A 111 19.06 -4.22 -8.12
C GLN A 111 19.88 -4.48 -9.39
N THR A 112 19.29 -4.35 -10.59
CA THR A 112 20.04 -4.52 -11.85
C THR A 112 21.15 -3.47 -12.04
N SER A 113 21.06 -2.37 -11.30
CA SER A 113 21.99 -1.25 -11.35
C SER A 113 23.05 -1.30 -10.24
N ASP A 114 22.98 -2.29 -9.35
CA ASP A 114 23.92 -2.48 -8.23
C ASP A 114 25.39 -2.65 -8.67
N PRO A 115 25.74 -3.41 -9.74
CA PRO A 115 27.12 -3.54 -10.19
C PRO A 115 27.75 -2.20 -10.58
N LEU A 116 26.96 -1.31 -11.19
CA LEU A 116 27.41 0.04 -11.51
C LEU A 116 27.66 0.84 -10.25
N MET A 117 26.73 0.80 -9.28
CA MET A 117 26.90 1.53 -8.02
C MET A 117 28.11 1.02 -7.23
N ALA A 118 28.39 -0.29 -7.26
CA ALA A 118 29.59 -0.87 -6.68
C ALA A 118 30.88 -0.36 -7.35
N ALA A 119 30.89 -0.24 -8.69
CA ALA A 119 32.02 0.34 -9.41
C ALA A 119 32.25 1.82 -9.03
N LEU A 120 31.19 2.58 -8.80
CA LEU A 120 31.29 3.99 -8.35
C LEU A 120 31.84 4.12 -6.93
N GLN A 121 31.51 3.16 -6.06
CA GLN A 121 32.10 3.08 -4.73
C GLN A 121 33.60 2.77 -4.82
N GLN A 122 33.99 1.80 -5.66
CA GLN A 122 35.41 1.45 -5.88
C GLN A 122 36.20 2.61 -6.49
N GLY A 123 35.57 3.41 -7.35
CA GLY A 123 36.14 4.63 -7.91
C GLY A 123 36.18 5.83 -6.97
N HIS A 124 35.83 5.67 -5.69
CA HIS A 124 35.77 6.75 -4.68
C HIS A 124 34.84 7.92 -5.02
N ILE A 125 33.89 7.73 -5.95
CA ILE A 125 32.87 8.73 -6.28
C ILE A 125 31.75 8.69 -5.23
N TRP A 126 31.43 7.49 -4.73
CA TRP A 126 30.44 7.27 -3.67
C TRP A 126 31.10 6.82 -2.37
N ASP A 127 30.76 7.51 -1.28
CA ASP A 127 31.08 7.01 0.05
C ASP A 127 30.41 5.65 0.31
N PRO A 128 31.05 4.75 1.10
CA PRO A 128 30.48 3.45 1.47
C PRO A 128 29.11 3.57 2.15
N ALA A 129 28.86 4.68 2.86
CA ALA A 129 27.57 4.94 3.49
C ALA A 129 26.45 5.13 2.46
N HIS A 130 26.72 5.86 1.36
CA HIS A 130 25.74 6.09 0.30
C HIS A 130 25.39 4.80 -0.43
N TYR A 131 26.40 3.95 -0.69
CA TYR A 131 26.18 2.64 -1.30
C TYR A 131 25.28 1.75 -0.42
N LYS A 132 25.49 1.75 0.91
CA LYS A 132 24.60 1.02 1.84
C LYS A 132 23.17 1.55 1.85
N VAL A 133 22.97 2.87 1.74
CA VAL A 133 21.62 3.47 1.64
C VAL A 133 20.94 3.05 0.35
N TYR A 134 21.68 3.02 -0.76
CA TYR A 134 21.20 2.50 -2.04
C TYR A 134 20.77 1.04 -1.93
N GLN A 135 21.61 0.19 -1.34
CA GLN A 135 21.28 -1.22 -1.11
C GLN A 135 20.05 -1.40 -0.23
N ALA A 136 19.99 -0.66 0.88
CA ALA A 136 18.83 -0.67 1.77
C ALA A 136 17.55 -0.25 1.03
N THR A 137 17.63 0.66 0.07
CA THR A 137 16.46 1.13 -0.70
C THR A 137 15.82 -0.01 -1.49
N PHE A 138 16.59 -0.77 -2.29
CA PHE A 138 16.00 -1.86 -3.07
C PHE A 138 15.62 -3.06 -2.19
N VAL A 139 16.33 -3.32 -1.09
CA VAL A 139 15.94 -4.35 -0.12
C VAL A 139 14.61 -4.00 0.53
N PHE A 140 14.42 -2.75 0.96
CA PHE A 140 13.15 -2.29 1.50
C PHE A 140 12.03 -2.28 0.45
N SER A 141 12.34 -2.10 -0.84
CA SER A 141 11.34 -2.32 -1.89
C SER A 141 10.79 -3.74 -1.87
N TYR A 142 11.64 -4.76 -1.72
CA TYR A 142 11.16 -6.15 -1.60
C TYR A 142 10.40 -6.42 -0.31
N ILE A 143 10.84 -5.84 0.81
CA ILE A 143 10.13 -5.95 2.10
C ILE A 143 8.73 -5.35 1.98
N LEU A 144 8.60 -4.14 1.43
CA LEU A 144 7.32 -3.49 1.22
C LEU A 144 6.46 -4.26 0.22
N CYS A 145 7.03 -4.81 -0.86
CA CYS A 145 6.31 -5.68 -1.79
C CYS A 145 5.66 -6.86 -1.05
N ALA A 146 6.43 -7.58 -0.23
CA ALA A 146 5.91 -8.67 0.59
C ALA A 146 4.82 -8.21 1.56
N GLU A 147 5.01 -7.05 2.19
CA GLU A 147 4.01 -6.46 3.08
C GLU A 147 2.70 -6.12 2.34
N TYR A 148 2.76 -5.54 1.15
CA TYR A 148 1.57 -5.24 0.35
C TYR A 148 0.86 -6.50 -0.13
N ILE A 149 1.58 -7.58 -0.41
CA ILE A 149 0.98 -8.90 -0.70
C ILE A 149 0.24 -9.43 0.54
N VAL A 150 0.87 -9.36 1.72
CA VAL A 150 0.22 -9.74 2.99
C VAL A 150 -1.00 -8.87 3.24
N ALA A 151 -0.92 -7.55 3.02
CA ALA A 151 -2.05 -6.63 3.13
C ALA A 151 -3.20 -7.03 2.19
N ALA A 152 -2.88 -7.32 0.92
CA ALA A 152 -3.87 -7.78 -0.05
C ALA A 152 -4.53 -9.10 0.37
N VAL A 153 -3.77 -10.04 0.92
CA VAL A 153 -4.29 -11.31 1.46
C VAL A 153 -5.21 -11.06 2.67
N VAL A 154 -4.78 -10.24 3.63
CA VAL A 154 -5.60 -9.86 4.80
C VAL A 154 -6.89 -9.19 4.33
N LEU A 155 -6.83 -8.35 3.29
CA LEU A 155 -8.01 -7.72 2.71
C LEU A 155 -8.89 -8.74 1.97
N LEU A 156 -8.35 -9.64 1.16
CA LEU A 156 -9.15 -10.66 0.49
C LEU A 156 -9.94 -11.54 1.47
N PHE A 157 -9.31 -11.97 2.57
CA PHE A 157 -9.95 -12.83 3.56
C PHE A 157 -10.79 -12.06 4.59
N GLY A 158 -10.42 -10.83 4.94
CA GLY A 158 -11.16 -9.98 5.87
C GLY A 158 -12.58 -9.64 5.39
N ARG A 159 -12.80 -9.59 4.07
CA ARG A 159 -14.11 -9.32 3.45
C ARG A 159 -15.17 -10.36 3.87
N ARG A 160 -14.76 -11.62 4.05
CA ARG A 160 -15.66 -12.72 4.47
C ARG A 160 -16.22 -12.51 5.88
N HIS A 161 -15.53 -11.74 6.72
CA HIS A 161 -15.95 -11.43 8.08
C HIS A 161 -16.72 -10.11 8.17
N LEU A 162 -16.36 -9.10 7.37
CA LEU A 162 -17.05 -7.80 7.33
C LEU A 162 -18.43 -7.87 6.68
N GLY A 163 -18.63 -8.73 5.67
CA GLY A 163 -19.93 -8.95 5.05
C GLY A 163 -21.02 -9.48 6.00
N ARG A 164 -20.64 -10.01 7.18
CA ARG A 164 -21.58 -10.37 8.26
C ARG A 164 -21.77 -9.27 9.29
N ALA A 165 -20.79 -8.37 9.46
CA ALA A 165 -20.83 -7.32 10.48
C ALA A 165 -21.65 -6.10 10.06
N GLU A 166 -21.78 -5.82 8.76
CA GLU A 166 -22.65 -4.75 8.22
C GLU A 166 -24.16 -5.06 8.25
N LEU A 167 -24.57 -6.28 8.67
CA LEU A 167 -25.97 -6.56 9.00
C LEU A 167 -26.33 -6.17 10.45
N LEU A 168 -25.38 -5.67 11.22
CA LEU A 168 -25.63 -5.10 12.54
C LEU A 168 -25.13 -3.66 12.54
N PRO A 169 -26.02 -2.66 12.47
CA PRO A 169 -25.62 -1.27 12.50
C PRO A 169 -24.84 -0.97 13.78
N LEU A 170 -23.56 -0.62 13.61
CA LEU A 170 -22.70 -0.04 14.64
C LEU A 170 -23.15 1.41 14.87
N GLY A 171 -24.31 1.56 15.52
CA GLY A 171 -24.92 2.84 15.81
C GLY A 171 -26.38 2.69 16.20
N GLY A 172 -26.63 2.35 17.47
CA GLY A 172 -27.84 2.67 18.24
C GLY A 172 -29.15 2.87 17.48
N ALA A 173 -29.71 1.79 16.96
CA ALA A 173 -31.15 1.53 16.93
C ALA A 173 -31.31 0.08 16.47
N THR A 174 -31.62 -0.83 17.40
CA THR A 174 -32.62 -1.83 17.04
C THR A 174 -33.83 -1.03 16.58
N PRO A 175 -34.28 -1.09 15.30
CA PRO A 175 -35.68 -0.75 15.07
C PRO A 175 -36.42 -1.73 15.98
N SER A 176 -37.10 -1.20 17.00
CA SER A 176 -37.99 -1.99 17.82
C SER A 176 -38.95 -2.65 16.84
N LEU A 177 -38.71 -3.93 16.56
CA LEU A 177 -39.56 -4.81 15.76
C LEU A 177 -40.85 -5.16 16.55
N ALA A 178 -41.33 -4.19 17.31
CA ALA A 178 -42.39 -4.26 18.29
C ALA A 178 -43.05 -2.88 18.39
N ALA A 179 -43.61 -2.37 17.29
CA ALA A 179 -44.64 -1.32 17.32
C ALA A 179 -45.27 -1.00 15.94
N ASP A 180 -45.14 -1.86 14.92
CA ASP A 180 -45.95 -1.70 13.71
C ASP A 180 -46.95 -2.86 13.57
N PRO A 181 -48.19 -2.69 14.05
CA PRO A 181 -49.23 -3.71 13.94
C PRO A 181 -49.63 -4.02 12.49
N ASP A 182 -49.21 -3.23 11.49
CA ASP A 182 -49.52 -3.49 10.08
C ASP A 182 -48.58 -4.52 9.42
N MET A 183 -47.37 -4.75 9.95
CA MET A 183 -46.45 -5.78 9.43
C MET A 183 -46.88 -7.21 9.77
N ALA A 184 -47.71 -7.41 10.80
CA ALA A 184 -48.29 -8.71 11.12
C ALA A 184 -49.29 -9.20 10.06
N ARG A 185 -49.93 -8.28 9.32
CA ARG A 185 -50.87 -8.64 8.24
C ARG A 185 -50.19 -9.14 6.97
N TYR A 186 -48.92 -8.81 6.74
CA TYR A 186 -48.21 -9.23 5.53
C TYR A 186 -47.79 -10.70 5.55
N TYR A 187 -47.59 -11.29 6.74
CA TYR A 187 -47.21 -12.71 6.85
C TYR A 187 -48.42 -13.67 6.87
N ASP A 188 -49.63 -13.20 7.25
CA ASP A 188 -50.84 -14.04 7.30
C ASP A 188 -51.47 -14.30 5.91
N ILE A 189 -51.01 -13.62 4.86
CA ILE A 189 -51.49 -13.83 3.48
C ILE A 189 -50.66 -14.92 2.77
N SER A 190 -49.40 -15.14 3.17
CA SER A 190 -48.51 -16.09 2.51
C SER A 190 -48.86 -17.56 2.81
N ASP A 191 -49.56 -17.84 3.91
CA ASP A 191 -49.90 -19.22 4.33
C ASP A 191 -51.27 -19.71 3.81
N LYS A 192 -52.03 -18.88 3.07
CA LYS A 192 -53.35 -19.26 2.52
C LYS A 192 -53.34 -19.70 1.06
N HIS A 193 -52.17 -19.81 0.43
CA HIS A 193 -52.05 -20.22 -0.99
C HIS A 193 -51.15 -21.44 -1.22
N SER A 194 -50.90 -22.23 -0.18
CA SER A 194 -50.15 -23.48 -0.22
C SER A 194 -50.99 -24.70 0.20
N ALA A 195 -52.25 -24.75 -0.23
CA ALA A 195 -53.09 -25.96 -0.21
C ALA A 195 -54.01 -25.99 -1.43
#